data_AF-A0A9D6TWR5-F1
#
_entry.id   AF-A0A9D6TWR5-F1
#
_cell.length_a   1.000
_cell.length_b   1.000
_cell.length_c   1.000
_cell.angle_alpha   90.00
_cell.angle_beta   90.00
_cell.angle_gamma   90.00
#
_symmetry.space_group_name_H-M   'P 1'
#
loop_
_entity.id
_entity.type
_entity.pdbx_description
1 polymer ?
#
loop_
_entity_poly.entity_id
_entity_poly.type
_entity_poly.pdbx_seq_one_letter_code
_entity_poly.pdbx_strand_id
1 'polypeptide(L)'
;SVIDGAQVTDNLWGERWAKLCANAMGNPVQAMSGLGSLEIASSEVGRAITIHLAAESARVGLALGYRVPKFNGAAVEQWAAAGRPETYEALDRMLTPASANRRNWRASMAQDIAKGRPTEIDHMNGYVLAQGRARGVPTPVSAAVVEVMHEVEKGVRQPAPQNIELVLRRAGL
;
A
#
# COMPACT_ATOMS: atom_id res chain seq x y z
N SER A 1 -15.10 28.91 14.53
CA SER A 1 -15.55 27.92 13.54
C SER A 1 -14.32 27.43 12.81
N VAL A 2 -13.77 26.27 13.18
CA VAL A 2 -12.59 25.68 12.54
C VAL A 2 -13.09 24.65 11.55
N ILE A 3 -13.65 25.14 10.44
CA ILE A 3 -13.82 24.31 9.27
C ILE A 3 -12.54 24.51 8.46
N ASP A 4 -11.68 23.49 8.50
CA ASP A 4 -10.61 23.33 7.51
C ASP A 4 -11.22 23.44 6.11
N GLY A 5 -10.56 24.19 5.23
CA GLY A 5 -11.11 24.60 3.95
C GLY A 5 -11.64 23.45 3.09
N ALA A 6 -12.66 23.73 2.28
CA ALA A 6 -13.19 22.79 1.29
C ALA A 6 -12.90 23.30 -0.12
N GLN A 7 -12.57 22.39 -1.03
CA GLN A 7 -12.39 22.68 -2.45
C GLN A 7 -13.35 21.82 -3.26
N VAL A 8 -13.98 22.42 -4.28
CA VAL A 8 -14.83 21.69 -5.23
C VAL A 8 -13.94 20.88 -6.18
N THR A 9 -14.30 19.64 -6.46
CA THR A 9 -13.59 18.78 -7.42
C THR A 9 -14.57 18.09 -8.37
N ASP A 10 -14.21 18.02 -9.64
CA ASP A 10 -14.85 17.19 -10.66
C ASP A 10 -14.22 15.78 -10.74
N ASN A 11 -13.18 15.53 -9.95
CA ASN A 11 -12.33 14.34 -10.01
C ASN A 11 -12.41 13.49 -8.74
N LEU A 12 -13.59 13.44 -8.10
CA LEU A 12 -13.78 12.76 -6.83
C LEU A 12 -13.27 11.31 -6.83
N TRP A 13 -13.46 10.59 -7.93
CA TRP A 13 -13.00 9.21 -8.06
C TRP A 13 -11.48 9.09 -8.12
N GLY A 14 -10.80 9.99 -8.84
CA GLY A 14 -9.34 10.05 -8.87
C GLY A 14 -8.76 10.36 -7.50
N GLU A 15 -9.32 11.34 -6.79
CA GLU A 15 -8.90 11.72 -5.43
C GLU A 15 -9.06 10.57 -4.43
N ARG A 16 -10.22 9.90 -4.44
CA ARG A 16 -10.47 8.74 -3.57
C ARG A 16 -9.54 7.58 -3.91
N TRP A 17 -9.27 7.35 -5.19
CA TRP A 17 -8.36 6.29 -5.61
C TRP A 17 -6.91 6.58 -5.22
N ALA A 18 -6.44 7.83 -5.36
CA ALA A 18 -5.10 8.22 -4.88
C ALA A 18 -4.95 7.98 -3.37
N LYS A 19 -5.99 8.31 -2.59
CA LYS A 19 -6.00 8.03 -1.15
C LYS A 19 -5.99 6.53 -0.85
N LEU A 20 -6.75 5.75 -1.62
CA LEU A 20 -6.72 4.28 -1.53
C LEU A 20 -5.31 3.75 -1.83
N CYS A 21 -4.65 4.17 -2.92
CA CYS A 21 -3.29 3.76 -3.24
C CYS A 21 -2.32 4.05 -2.10
N ALA A 22 -2.35 5.27 -1.56
CA ALA A 22 -1.48 5.70 -0.47
C ALA A 22 -1.65 4.84 0.80
N ASN A 23 -2.89 4.45 1.12
CA ASN A 23 -3.17 3.59 2.26
C ASN A 23 -2.81 2.11 1.96
N ALA A 24 -3.20 1.60 0.78
CA ALA A 24 -3.07 0.19 0.40
C ALA A 24 -1.62 -0.25 0.22
N MET A 25 -0.71 0.68 -0.08
CA MET A 25 0.72 0.38 -0.22
C MET A 25 1.49 0.26 1.10
N GLY A 26 0.94 0.74 2.22
CA GLY A 26 1.70 0.85 3.47
C GLY A 26 0.98 0.40 4.75
N ASN A 27 -0.33 0.67 4.88
CA ASN A 27 -1.08 0.33 6.09
C ASN A 27 -1.08 -1.18 6.39
N PRO A 28 -1.41 -2.08 5.43
CA PRO A 28 -1.40 -3.50 5.72
C PRO A 28 0.02 -4.03 5.99
N VAL A 29 1.04 -3.44 5.35
CA VAL A 29 2.43 -3.80 5.61
C VAL A 29 2.80 -3.51 7.06
N GLN A 30 2.43 -2.34 7.59
CA GLN A 30 2.63 -2.01 9.01
C GLN A 30 1.84 -2.95 9.93
N ALA A 31 0.59 -3.26 9.57
CA ALA A 31 -0.28 -4.09 10.38
C ALA A 31 0.19 -5.56 10.48
N MET A 32 0.54 -6.18 9.35
CA MET A 32 1.01 -7.56 9.32
C MET A 32 2.45 -7.72 9.80
N SER A 33 3.28 -6.68 9.76
CA SER A 33 4.69 -6.77 10.18
C SER A 33 4.94 -6.31 11.62
N GLY A 34 4.03 -5.50 12.19
CA GLY A 34 4.27 -4.80 13.46
C GLY A 34 5.27 -3.64 13.36
N LEU A 35 5.83 -3.39 12.19
CA LEU A 35 6.78 -2.31 11.93
C LEU A 35 6.04 -0.98 11.70
N GLY A 36 6.68 0.13 12.07
CA GLY A 36 6.25 1.46 11.67
C GLY A 36 6.78 1.85 10.28
N SER A 37 6.30 2.99 9.79
CA SER A 37 6.60 3.49 8.45
C SER A 37 8.09 3.72 8.18
N LEU A 38 8.87 4.11 9.20
CA LEU A 38 10.30 4.34 9.04
C LEU A 38 11.07 3.03 8.96
N GLU A 39 10.71 2.04 9.77
CA GLU A 39 11.34 0.73 9.78
C GLU A 39 11.14 0.02 8.43
N ILE A 40 9.92 0.07 7.89
CA ILE A 40 9.62 -0.46 6.56
C ILE A 40 10.48 0.22 5.50
N ALA A 41 10.49 1.56 5.46
CA ALA A 41 11.24 2.32 4.47
C ALA A 41 12.77 2.13 4.60
N SER A 42 13.27 1.85 5.81
CA SER A 42 14.69 1.60 6.06
C SER A 42 15.17 0.24 5.55
N SER A 43 14.26 -0.68 5.22
CA SER A 43 14.59 -2.01 4.69
C SER A 43 14.32 -2.10 3.20
N GLU A 44 15.22 -2.75 2.45
CA GLU A 44 15.03 -2.99 1.01
C GLU A 44 13.75 -3.80 0.75
N VAL A 45 13.52 -4.87 1.51
CA VAL A 45 12.32 -5.70 1.38
C VAL A 45 11.02 -4.95 1.71
N GLY A 46 11.07 -4.03 2.67
CA GLY A 46 9.93 -3.18 3.03
C GLY A 46 9.61 -2.13 1.96
N ARG A 47 10.64 -1.57 1.30
CA ARG A 47 10.44 -0.70 0.14
C ARG A 47 9.92 -1.50 -1.05
N ALA A 48 10.45 -2.69 -1.30
CA ALA A 48 10.02 -3.55 -2.40
C ALA A 48 8.52 -3.86 -2.35
N ILE A 49 8.01 -4.39 -1.23
CA ILE A 49 6.57 -4.66 -1.08
C ILE A 49 5.72 -3.40 -1.26
N THR A 50 6.20 -2.26 -0.74
CA THR A 50 5.50 -0.97 -0.84
C THR A 50 5.40 -0.53 -2.30
N ILE A 51 6.48 -0.65 -3.07
CA ILE A 51 6.52 -0.33 -4.50
C ILE A 51 5.59 -1.26 -5.29
N HIS A 52 5.61 -2.57 -5.03
CA HIS A 52 4.73 -3.50 -5.75
C HIS A 52 3.25 -3.24 -5.48
N LEU A 53 2.85 -2.99 -4.23
CA LEU A 53 1.46 -2.66 -3.90
C LEU A 53 1.01 -1.33 -4.53
N ALA A 54 1.88 -0.32 -4.55
CA ALA A 54 1.61 0.93 -5.24
C ALA A 54 1.47 0.74 -6.75
N ALA A 55 2.34 -0.09 -7.36
CA ALA A 55 2.29 -0.38 -8.78
C ALA A 55 1.00 -1.12 -9.18
N GLU A 56 0.56 -2.09 -8.39
CA GLU A 56 -0.71 -2.79 -8.61
C GLU A 56 -1.91 -1.83 -8.53
N SER A 57 -2.05 -1.11 -7.42
CA SER A 57 -3.16 -0.16 -7.23
C SER A 57 -3.15 0.98 -8.26
N ALA A 58 -1.98 1.46 -8.68
CA ALA A 58 -1.83 2.43 -9.76
C ALA A 58 -2.31 1.88 -11.11
N ARG A 59 -1.85 0.67 -11.50
CA ARG A 59 -2.28 0.02 -12.75
C ARG A 59 -3.79 -0.21 -12.79
N VAL A 60 -4.37 -0.64 -11.67
CA VAL A 60 -5.83 -0.81 -11.57
C VAL A 60 -6.56 0.53 -11.72
N GLY A 61 -6.08 1.60 -11.05
CA GLY A 61 -6.67 2.94 -11.18
C GLY A 61 -6.66 3.47 -12.61
N LEU A 62 -5.54 3.28 -13.31
CA LEU A 62 -5.42 3.63 -14.73
C LEU A 62 -6.37 2.81 -15.61
N ALA A 63 -6.49 1.50 -15.38
CA ALA A 63 -7.40 0.62 -16.12
C ALA A 63 -8.89 0.92 -15.87
N LEU A 64 -9.22 1.57 -14.74
CA LEU A 64 -10.55 2.10 -14.44
C LEU A 64 -10.85 3.43 -15.16
N GLY A 65 -9.85 4.04 -15.81
CA GLY A 65 -9.98 5.34 -16.47
C GLY A 65 -9.99 6.53 -15.50
N TYR A 66 -9.53 6.34 -14.26
CA TYR A 66 -9.46 7.43 -13.29
C TYR A 66 -8.28 8.37 -13.58
N ARG A 67 -8.52 9.68 -13.43
CA ARG A 67 -7.46 10.69 -13.38
C ARG A 67 -6.88 10.70 -11.97
N VAL A 68 -6.02 9.75 -11.64
CA VAL A 68 -5.47 9.60 -10.29
C VAL A 68 -4.39 10.66 -10.04
N PRO A 69 -4.57 11.59 -9.07
CA PRO A 69 -3.54 12.55 -8.73
C PRO A 69 -2.26 11.89 -8.20
N LYS A 70 -1.19 12.68 -8.15
CA LYS A 70 0.08 12.30 -7.51
C LYS A 70 -0.17 11.81 -6.08
N PHE A 71 0.42 10.68 -5.71
CA PHE A 71 0.37 10.15 -4.35
C PHE A 71 1.76 9.65 -3.90
N ASN A 72 2.03 9.76 -2.60
CA ASN A 72 3.28 9.35 -1.97
C ASN A 72 4.56 9.81 -2.72
N GLY A 73 4.54 11.01 -3.29
CA GLY A 73 5.72 11.62 -3.91
C GLY A 73 5.91 11.35 -5.40
N ALA A 74 5.14 10.46 -6.03
CA ALA A 74 5.25 10.15 -7.47
C ALA A 74 3.91 10.11 -8.22
N ALA A 75 3.97 10.30 -9.53
CA ALA A 75 2.80 10.22 -10.42
C ALA A 75 2.28 8.78 -10.52
N VAL A 76 0.99 8.61 -10.79
CA VAL A 76 0.37 7.28 -10.91
C VAL A 76 1.02 6.44 -12.01
N GLU A 77 1.41 7.06 -13.12
CA GLU A 77 2.10 6.41 -14.24
C GLU A 77 3.50 5.94 -13.85
N GLN A 78 4.19 6.69 -12.98
CA GLN A 78 5.51 6.29 -12.48
C GLN A 78 5.39 5.07 -11.57
N TRP A 79 4.40 5.04 -10.67
CA TRP A 79 4.11 3.86 -9.85
C TRP A 79 3.74 2.66 -10.72
N ALA A 80 2.84 2.85 -11.69
CA ALA A 80 2.39 1.78 -12.60
C ALA A 80 3.53 1.17 -13.42
N ALA A 81 4.58 1.95 -13.66
CA ALA A 81 5.76 1.55 -14.42
C ALA A 81 6.91 0.99 -13.57
N ALA A 82 6.70 0.70 -12.28
CA ALA A 82 7.73 0.16 -11.39
C ALA A 82 8.30 -1.21 -11.80
N GLY A 83 7.75 -1.87 -12.82
CA GLY A 83 8.35 -3.07 -13.43
C GLY A 83 9.59 -2.77 -14.30
N ARG A 84 9.84 -1.50 -14.66
CA ARG A 84 11.06 -1.11 -15.37
C ARG A 84 12.19 -0.81 -14.38
N PRO A 85 13.41 -1.35 -14.56
CA PRO A 85 14.50 -1.22 -13.59
C PRO A 85 14.79 0.24 -13.18
N GLU A 86 14.90 1.15 -14.15
CA GLU A 86 15.22 2.55 -13.89
C GLU A 86 14.10 3.28 -13.12
N THR A 87 12.85 2.89 -13.37
CA THR A 87 11.69 3.43 -12.66
C THR A 87 11.64 2.88 -11.23
N TYR A 88 11.91 1.59 -11.05
CA TYR A 88 12.00 0.95 -9.73
C TYR A 88 13.08 1.60 -8.87
N GLU A 89 14.31 1.73 -9.40
CA GLU A 89 15.44 2.36 -8.68
C GLU A 89 15.12 3.80 -8.28
N ALA A 90 14.42 4.56 -9.13
CA ALA A 90 14.00 5.92 -8.79
C ALA A 90 12.98 5.95 -7.64
N LEU A 91 12.01 5.03 -7.64
CA LEU A 91 11.02 4.91 -6.56
C LEU A 91 11.66 4.41 -5.27
N ASP A 92 12.59 3.46 -5.34
CA ASP A 92 13.33 2.93 -4.19
C ASP A 92 14.18 4.02 -3.51
N ARG A 93 14.93 4.79 -4.30
CA ARG A 93 15.66 5.96 -3.81
C ARG A 93 14.73 7.00 -3.20
N MET A 94 13.56 7.24 -3.80
CA MET A 94 12.58 8.20 -3.27
C MET A 94 12.02 7.77 -1.90
N LEU A 95 11.78 6.47 -1.71
CA LEU A 95 11.27 5.92 -0.45
C LEU A 95 12.36 5.77 0.62
N THR A 96 13.63 5.69 0.22
CA THR A 96 14.76 5.59 1.14
C THR A 96 14.80 6.80 2.09
N PRO A 97 14.76 6.61 3.42
CA PRO A 97 14.78 7.72 4.37
C PRO A 97 16.08 8.52 4.29
N ALA A 98 15.96 9.84 4.10
CA ALA A 98 17.12 10.74 4.12
C ALA A 98 17.77 10.90 5.51
N SER A 99 17.06 10.50 6.58
CA SER A 99 17.55 10.55 7.96
C SER A 99 16.86 9.51 8.82
N ALA A 100 17.62 8.91 9.74
CA ALA A 100 17.13 7.98 10.75
C ALA A 100 16.25 8.65 11.82
N ASN A 101 16.24 9.98 11.93
CA ASN A 101 15.48 10.73 12.93
C ASN A 101 14.04 11.07 12.49
N ARG A 102 13.55 10.47 11.39
CA ARG A 102 12.14 10.64 11.02
C ARG A 102 11.23 9.97 12.06
N ARG A 103 10.02 10.50 12.20
CA ARG A 103 9.02 9.88 13.09
C ARG A 103 8.63 8.51 12.54
N ASN A 104 8.79 7.48 13.35
CA ASN A 104 8.31 6.14 13.01
C ASN A 104 6.79 6.05 13.28
N TRP A 105 5.98 6.34 12.26
CA TRP A 105 4.53 6.41 12.39
C TRP A 105 3.89 5.02 12.26
N ARG A 106 2.77 4.80 12.95
CA ARG A 106 1.94 3.58 12.84
C ARG A 106 0.55 3.93 12.36
N ALA A 107 0.13 3.31 11.25
CA ALA A 107 -1.19 3.43 10.66
C ALA A 107 -2.30 2.96 11.62
N SER A 108 -3.51 3.47 11.45
CA SER A 108 -4.70 3.06 12.22
C SER A 108 -4.90 1.54 12.18
N MET A 109 -4.79 0.93 11.00
CA MET A 109 -4.89 -0.51 10.80
C MET A 109 -3.93 -1.31 11.71
N ALA A 110 -2.68 -0.86 11.89
CA ALA A 110 -1.73 -1.51 12.78
C ALA A 110 -2.12 -1.36 14.27
N GLN A 111 -2.76 -0.25 14.62
CA GLN A 111 -3.31 -0.04 15.96
C GLN A 111 -4.56 -0.90 16.21
N ASP A 112 -5.37 -1.14 15.18
CA ASP A 112 -6.56 -1.99 15.25
C ASP A 112 -6.16 -3.45 15.43
N ILE A 113 -5.15 -3.94 14.69
CA ILE A 113 -4.55 -5.27 14.94
C ILE A 113 -4.02 -5.38 16.37
N ALA A 114 -3.29 -4.38 16.87
CA ALA A 114 -2.78 -4.39 18.25
C ALA A 114 -3.90 -4.41 19.32
N LYS A 115 -5.11 -3.98 18.95
CA LYS A 115 -6.32 -3.98 19.81
C LYS A 115 -7.25 -5.18 19.54
N GLY A 116 -6.88 -6.09 18.64
CA GLY A 116 -7.73 -7.22 18.25
C GLY A 116 -9.03 -6.81 17.54
N ARG A 117 -9.02 -5.71 16.79
CA ARG A 117 -10.17 -5.20 16.05
C ARG A 117 -10.13 -5.63 14.59
N PRO A 118 -11.28 -5.85 13.93
CA PRO A 118 -11.34 -6.03 12.49
C PRO A 118 -10.75 -4.82 11.74
N THR A 119 -10.08 -5.07 10.62
CA THR A 119 -9.49 -4.02 9.79
C THR A 119 -10.30 -3.76 8.52
N GLU A 120 -10.00 -2.64 7.85
CA GLU A 120 -10.56 -2.30 6.54
C GLU A 120 -9.88 -3.01 5.35
N ILE A 121 -9.13 -4.11 5.55
CA ILE A 121 -8.29 -4.74 4.51
C ILE A 121 -9.08 -5.12 3.26
N ASP A 122 -10.28 -5.67 3.41
CA ASP A 122 -11.15 -6.08 2.30
C ASP A 122 -11.69 -4.90 1.51
N HIS A 123 -11.87 -3.75 2.18
CA HIS A 123 -12.28 -2.49 1.55
C HIS A 123 -11.11 -1.69 0.96
N MET A 124 -9.88 -2.12 1.23
CA MET A 124 -8.65 -1.54 0.70
C MET A 124 -8.02 -2.44 -0.38
N ASN A 125 -7.08 -3.31 0.01
CA ASN A 125 -6.39 -4.20 -0.93
C ASN A 125 -7.34 -5.25 -1.51
N GLY A 126 -8.36 -5.67 -0.75
CA GLY A 126 -9.44 -6.51 -1.27
C GLY A 126 -10.25 -5.82 -2.37
N TYR A 127 -10.47 -4.51 -2.24
CA TYR A 127 -11.14 -3.72 -3.27
C TYR A 127 -10.27 -3.51 -4.51
N VAL A 128 -8.96 -3.23 -4.34
CA VAL A 128 -7.99 -3.18 -5.45
C VAL A 128 -7.98 -4.52 -6.21
N LEU A 129 -7.95 -5.64 -5.49
CA LEU A 129 -8.00 -6.99 -6.05
C LEU A 129 -9.29 -7.25 -6.84
N ALA A 130 -10.45 -6.86 -6.29
CA ALA A 130 -11.74 -7.00 -6.97
C ALA A 130 -11.79 -6.19 -8.28
N GLN A 131 -11.33 -4.94 -8.24
CA GLN A 131 -11.28 -4.08 -9.44
C GLN A 131 -10.24 -4.57 -10.45
N GLY A 132 -9.07 -5.04 -9.99
CA GLY A 132 -8.04 -5.61 -10.85
C GLY A 132 -8.57 -6.81 -11.62
N ARG A 133 -9.26 -7.74 -10.95
CA ARG A 133 -9.95 -8.87 -11.60
C ARG A 133 -10.96 -8.41 -12.66
N ALA A 134 -11.79 -7.43 -12.33
CA ALA A 134 -12.80 -6.90 -13.26
C ALA A 134 -12.19 -6.24 -14.50
N ARG A 135 -10.92 -5.78 -14.42
CA ARG A 135 -10.21 -5.09 -15.50
C ARG A 135 -9.08 -5.92 -16.13
N GLY A 136 -8.92 -7.19 -15.73
CA GLY A 136 -7.85 -8.04 -16.22
C GLY A 136 -6.44 -7.59 -15.81
N VAL A 137 -6.31 -6.81 -14.73
CA VAL A 137 -5.02 -6.35 -14.20
C VAL A 137 -4.58 -7.29 -13.07
N PRO A 138 -3.41 -7.96 -13.18
CA PRO A 138 -2.89 -8.80 -12.10
C PRO A 138 -2.55 -8.00 -10.84
N THR A 139 -2.97 -8.50 -9.68
CA THR A 139 -2.68 -7.94 -8.36
C THR A 139 -2.22 -9.01 -7.35
N PRO A 140 -1.17 -9.80 -7.65
CA PRO A 140 -0.74 -10.92 -6.80
C PRO A 140 -0.26 -10.49 -5.41
N VAL A 141 0.42 -9.34 -5.28
CA VAL A 141 0.91 -8.87 -3.98
C VAL A 141 -0.27 -8.41 -3.12
N SER A 142 -1.24 -7.70 -3.69
CA SER A 142 -2.47 -7.34 -2.98
C SER A 142 -3.26 -8.56 -2.52
N ALA A 143 -3.32 -9.63 -3.33
CA ALA A 143 -3.96 -10.88 -2.93
C ALA A 143 -3.24 -11.54 -1.74
N ALA A 144 -1.92 -11.69 -1.83
CA ALA A 144 -1.12 -12.27 -0.75
C ALA A 144 -1.18 -11.44 0.55
N VAL A 145 -1.20 -10.11 0.45
CA VAL A 145 -1.38 -9.23 1.62
C VAL A 145 -2.74 -9.45 2.28
N VAL A 146 -3.82 -9.54 1.52
CA VAL A 146 -5.17 -9.79 2.06
C VAL A 146 -5.20 -11.13 2.82
N GLU A 147 -4.64 -12.18 2.24
CA GLU A 147 -4.56 -13.49 2.90
C GLU A 147 -3.78 -13.44 4.22
N VAL A 148 -2.59 -12.84 4.21
CA VAL A 148 -1.75 -12.72 5.41
C VAL A 148 -2.42 -11.85 6.48
N MET A 149 -3.10 -10.78 6.08
CA MET A 149 -3.88 -9.96 7.01
C MET A 149 -5.03 -10.75 7.64
N HIS A 150 -5.77 -11.54 6.86
CA HIS A 150 -6.81 -12.42 7.43
C HIS A 150 -6.24 -13.47 8.39
N GLU A 151 -5.05 -14.02 8.12
CA GLU A 151 -4.36 -14.90 9.07
C GLU A 151 -4.00 -14.19 10.37
N VAL A 152 -3.58 -12.92 10.28
CA VAL A 152 -3.25 -12.07 11.44
C VAL A 152 -4.50 -11.73 12.24
N GLU A 153 -5.59 -11.32 11.59
CA GLU A 153 -6.88 -11.01 12.26
C GLU A 153 -7.47 -12.23 12.98
N LYS A 154 -7.30 -13.43 12.42
CA LYS A 154 -7.75 -14.69 13.03
C LYS A 154 -6.82 -15.21 14.12
N GLY A 155 -5.68 -14.55 14.37
CA GLY A 155 -4.67 -15.01 15.33
C GLY A 155 -3.91 -16.28 14.92
N VAL A 156 -4.10 -16.76 13.68
CA VAL A 156 -3.34 -17.89 13.10
C VAL A 156 -1.87 -17.50 12.91
N ARG A 157 -1.63 -16.21 12.68
CA ARG A 157 -0.30 -15.61 12.49
C ARG A 157 -0.15 -14.39 13.39
N GLN A 158 1.03 -14.24 13.97
CA GLN A 158 1.38 -13.02 14.71
C GLN A 158 1.96 -11.96 13.76
N PRO A 159 1.70 -10.66 14.01
CA PRO A 159 2.40 -9.59 13.32
C PRO A 159 3.91 -9.72 13.52
N ALA A 160 4.67 -9.81 12.42
CA ALA A 160 6.12 -9.99 12.46
C ALA A 160 6.79 -9.54 11.16
N PRO A 161 8.02 -9.00 11.18
CA PRO A 161 8.71 -8.53 9.98
C PRO A 161 8.79 -9.55 8.84
N GLN A 162 8.91 -10.84 9.18
CA GLN A 162 9.01 -11.95 8.23
C GLN A 162 7.74 -12.12 7.37
N ASN A 163 6.62 -11.54 7.78
CA ASN A 163 5.39 -11.56 7.00
C ASN A 163 5.51 -10.76 5.69
N ILE A 164 6.44 -9.81 5.61
CA ILE A 164 6.74 -9.09 4.36
C ILE A 164 7.31 -10.05 3.31
N GLU A 165 8.36 -10.80 3.66
CA GLU A 165 8.97 -11.80 2.77
C GLU A 165 7.99 -12.91 2.41
N LEU A 166 7.14 -13.32 3.35
CA LEU A 166 6.09 -14.31 3.09
C LEU A 166 5.13 -13.82 2.00
N VAL A 167 4.69 -12.56 2.06
CA VAL A 167 3.81 -11.98 1.06
C VAL A 167 4.47 -11.96 -0.32
N LEU A 168 5.70 -11.48 -0.40
CA LEU A 168 6.44 -11.44 -1.67
C LEU A 168 6.57 -12.84 -2.28
N ARG A 169 6.95 -13.84 -1.46
CA ARG A 169 7.05 -15.24 -1.88
C ARG A 169 5.72 -15.80 -2.37
N ARG A 170 4.60 -15.54 -1.67
CA ARG A 170 3.26 -15.96 -2.09
C ARG A 170 2.82 -15.29 -3.40
N ALA A 171 3.31 -14.08 -3.65
CA ALA A 171 3.09 -13.37 -4.91
C ALA A 171 4.03 -13.81 -6.05
N GLY A 172 4.98 -14.73 -5.78
CA GLY A 172 5.96 -15.22 -6.76
C GLY A 172 7.16 -14.29 -6.99
N LEU A 173 7.49 -13.46 -5.99
CA LEU A 173 8.61 -12.52 -5.99
C LEU A 173 9.71 -12.96 -5.02
#